data_AF-A0A2D0KF25-F1
#
_entry.id   AF-A0A2D0KF25-F1
#
_cell.length_a   1.000
_cell.length_b   1.000
_cell.length_c   1.000
_cell.angle_alpha   90.00
_cell.angle_beta   90.00
_cell.angle_gamma   90.00
#
_symmetry.space_group_name_H-M   'P 1'
#
loop_
_entity.id
_entity.type
_entity.pdbx_description
1 polymer ?
#
loop_
_entity_poly.entity_id
_entity_poly.type
_entity_poly.pdbx_seq_one_letter_code
_entity_poly.pdbx_strand_id
1 'polypeptide(L)' 'MSDSLNTFVLLERIELISKIGGGECFNDKDRQIALYWVGELAEQVRSELIEKPLRVAS' A
#
# COMPACT_ATOMS: atom_id res chain seq x y z
N MET A 1 1.47 12.46 -15.53
CA MET A 1 1.43 11.04 -15.96
C MET A 1 1.98 10.10 -14.89
N SER A 2 2.94 10.52 -14.06
CA SER A 2 3.48 9.73 -12.93
C SER A 2 2.43 9.36 -11.88
N ASP A 3 1.52 10.28 -11.56
CA ASP A 3 0.68 10.16 -10.37
C ASP A 3 -0.46 9.13 -10.54
N SER A 4 -0.99 9.01 -11.77
CA SER A 4 -1.96 7.98 -12.12
C SER A 4 -1.34 6.58 -12.13
N LEU A 5 -0.11 6.45 -12.60
CA LEU A 5 0.63 5.18 -12.57
C LEU A 5 0.93 4.77 -11.13
N ASN A 6 1.39 5.70 -10.29
CA ASN A 6 1.64 5.44 -8.88
C ASN A 6 0.36 5.02 -8.13
N THR A 7 -0.77 5.67 -8.43
CA THR A 7 -2.07 5.29 -7.85
C THR A 7 -2.49 3.88 -8.28
N PHE A 8 -2.29 3.54 -9.55
CA PHE A 8 -2.59 2.21 -10.06
C PHE A 8 -1.73 1.13 -9.38
N VAL A 9 -0.42 1.37 -9.27
CA VAL A 9 0.51 0.46 -8.57
C VAL A 9 0.13 0.29 -7.09
N LEU A 10 -0.30 1.36 -6.42
CA LEU A 10 -0.77 1.28 -5.03
C LEU A 10 -2.01 0.37 -4.90
N LEU A 11 -2.97 0.51 -5.82
CA LEU A 11 -4.17 -0.33 -5.84
C LEU A 11 -3.83 -1.81 -6.10
N GLU A 12 -2.95 -2.11 -7.05
CA GLU A 12 -2.50 -3.49 -7.31
C GLU A 12 -1.81 -4.11 -6.08
N ARG A 13 -0.99 -3.33 -5.36
CA ARG A 13 -0.36 -3.81 -4.11
C ARG A 13 -1.40 -4.12 -3.04
N ILE A 14 -2.41 -3.26 -2.87
CA ILE A 14 -3.52 -3.50 -1.92
C ILE A 14 -4.27 -4.78 -2.29
N GLU A 15 -4.59 -4.96 -3.57
CA GLU A 15 -5.31 -6.14 -4.06
C GLU A 15 -4.52 -7.43 -3.76
N LEU A 16 -3.22 -7.45 -4.07
CA LEU A 16 -2.36 -8.61 -3.82
C LEU A 16 -2.26 -8.94 -2.33
N ILE A 17 -2.04 -7.95 -1.48
CA ILE A 17 -1.96 -8.14 -0.02
C ILE A 17 -3.30 -8.66 0.51
N SER A 18 -4.42 -8.14 0.01
CA SER A 18 -5.76 -8.59 0.41
C SER A 18 -6.03 -10.04 0.02
N LYS A 19 -5.57 -10.48 -1.16
CA LYS A 19 -5.66 -11.89 -1.59
C LYS A 19 -4.86 -12.82 -0.67
N ILE A 20 -3.69 -12.39 -0.19
CA ILE A 20 -2.87 -13.17 0.73
C ILE A 20 -3.52 -13.22 2.12
N GLY A 21 -3.99 -12.08 2.64
CA GLY A 21 -4.59 -12.00 3.98
C GLY A 21 -5.95 -12.67 4.10
N GLY A 22 -6.78 -12.64 3.05
CA GLY A 22 -8.13 -13.20 3.05
C GLY A 22 -8.29 -14.54 2.34
N GLY A 23 -7.26 -15.01 1.63
CA GLY A 23 -7.34 -16.25 0.85
C GLY A 23 -7.28 -17.51 1.71
N GLU A 24 -8.08 -18.50 1.34
CA GLU A 24 -8.10 -19.82 2.02
C GLU A 24 -6.84 -20.65 1.74
N CYS A 25 -6.12 -20.35 0.65
CA CYS A 25 -4.92 -21.06 0.24
C CYS A 25 -3.65 -20.67 1.03
N PHE A 26 -3.73 -19.64 1.88
CA PHE A 26 -2.58 -19.07 2.58
C PHE A 26 -2.60 -19.46 4.06
N ASN A 27 -1.42 -19.75 4.61
CA ASN A 27 -1.30 -20.14 6.01
C ASN A 27 -1.28 -18.90 6.93
N ASP A 28 -1.33 -19.13 8.24
CA ASP A 28 -1.38 -18.03 9.22
C ASP A 28 -0.13 -17.13 9.19
N LYS A 29 1.04 -17.68 8.83
CA LYS A 29 2.26 -16.89 8.67
C LYS A 29 2.15 -15.94 7.47
N ASP A 30 1.61 -16.42 6.35
CA ASP A 30 1.37 -15.59 5.16
C ASP A 30 0.38 -14.45 5.49
N ARG A 31 -0.66 -14.75 6.27
CA ARG A 31 -1.64 -13.75 6.74
C ARG A 31 -1.01 -12.70 7.65
N GLN A 32 -0.13 -13.11 8.56
CA GLN A 32 0.61 -12.18 9.42
C GLN A 32 1.54 -11.28 8.60
N ILE A 33 2.22 -11.84 7.59
CA ILE A 33 3.05 -11.06 6.67
C ILE A 33 2.20 -10.06 5.88
N ALA A 34 1.02 -10.47 5.40
CA ALA A 34 0.10 -9.57 4.71
C ALA A 34 -0.31 -8.40 5.62
N LEU A 35 -0.67 -8.65 6.87
CA LEU A 35 -0.99 -7.59 7.84
C LEU A 35 0.19 -6.66 8.11
N TYR A 36 1.40 -7.19 8.22
CA TYR A 36 2.61 -6.39 8.36
C TYR A 36 2.81 -5.46 7.14
N TRP A 37 2.64 -5.98 5.92
CA TRP A 37 2.73 -5.18 4.69
C TRP A 37 1.62 -4.12 4.58
N VAL A 38 0.41 -4.37 5.09
CA VAL A 38 -0.62 -3.32 5.21
C VAL A 38 -0.12 -2.17 6.09
N GLY A 39 0.56 -2.49 7.20
CA GLY A 39 1.18 -1.50 8.08
C GLY A 39 2.23 -0.65 7.34
N GLU A 40 3.16 -1.29 6.63
CA GLU A 40 4.18 -0.58 5.83
C GLU A 40 3.56 0.28 4.72
N LEU A 41 2.51 -0.22 4.07
CA LEU A 41 1.79 0.52 3.04
C LEU A 41 1.10 1.76 3.62
N ALA A 42 0.52 1.64 4.82
CA ALA A 42 -0.12 2.75 5.51
C ALA A 42 0.90 3.84 5.90
N GLU A 43 2.11 3.46 6.33
CA GLU A 43 3.19 4.43 6.56
C GLU A 43 3.66 5.10 5.27
N GLN A 44 3.83 4.34 4.19
CA GLN A 44 4.20 4.90 2.89
C GLN A 44 3.17 5.97 2.45
N VAL A 45 1.88 5.65 2.50
CA VAL A 45 0.81 6.57 2.14
C VAL A 45 0.77 7.78 3.09
N ARG A 46 1.00 7.58 4.40
CA ARG A 46 1.12 8.68 5.37
C ARG A 46 2.27 9.63 5.00
N SER A 47 3.47 9.13 4.73
CA SER A 47 4.62 9.96 4.33
C SER A 47 4.34 10.72 3.02
N GLU A 48 3.69 10.09 2.05
CA GLU A 48 3.35 10.74 0.78
C GLU A 48 2.30 11.86 0.92
N LEU A 49 1.37 11.73 1.89
CA LEU A 49 0.29 12.70 2.13
C LEU A 49 0.65 13.78 3.17
N ILE A 50 1.46 13.46 4.18
CA ILE A 50 1.76 14.33 5.32
C ILE A 50 3.14 14.99 5.19
N GLU A 51 4.15 14.27 4.70
CA GLU A 51 5.55 14.75 4.65
C GLU A 51 5.95 15.36 3.31
N LYS A 52 5.02 15.45 2.36
CA LYS A 52 5.19 16.21 1.12
C LYS A 52 4.55 17.59 1.32
N PRO A 53 5.23 18.57 1.94
CA PRO A 53 4.70 19.91 2.03
C PRO A 53 4.51 20.42 0.61
N LEU A 54 3.27 20.83 0.31
CA LEU A 54 2.87 21.82 -0.67
C LEU A 54 4.02 22.31 -1.57
N ARG A 55 4.43 21.53 -2.58
CA ARG A 55 5.05 22.12 -3.78
C ARG A 55 3.92 22.71 -4.62
N VAL A 56 3.27 23.73 -4.07
CA VAL A 56 2.34 24.59 -4.81
C VAL A 56 3.06 25.92 -4.98
N ALA A 57 3.37 26.19 -6.26
CA ALA A 57 3.59 27.49 -6.88
C ALA A 57 4.71 28.39 -6.32
N SER A 58 5.85 28.38 -7.01
CA SER A 58 6.71 29.56 -7.20
C SER A 58 6.82 29.82 -8.70
#